data_AF-A0A2E3SL73-F1
#
_entry.id   AF-A0A2E3SL73-F1
#
_cell.length_a   1.000
_cell.length_b   1.000
_cell.length_c   1.000
_cell.angle_alpha   90.00
_cell.angle_beta   90.00
_cell.angle_gamma   90.00
#
_symmetry.space_group_name_H-M   'P 1'
#
loop_
_entity.id
_entity.type
_entity.pdbx_description
1 polymer ?
#
loop_
_entity_poly.entity_id
_entity_poly.type
_entity_poly.pdbx_seq_one_letter_code
_entity_poly.pdbx_strand_id
1 'polypeptide(L)'
;MRKLSLILILNMFIFGKLFAGSWCKVLYGTEMTEGELQEQISKCRNSDNFFLAIHSSYSNAGNLLNGFTAELCNLNRRVITTSPNDKDPFFSLVCEYKKNFLRK
;
A
#
# COMPACT_ATOMS: atom_id res chain seq x y z
N MET A 1 -3.15 43.99 -20.96
CA MET A 1 -2.86 42.59 -21.33
C MET A 1 -1.78 41.93 -20.46
N ARG A 2 -0.61 42.57 -20.21
CA ARG A 2 0.51 42.00 -19.41
C ARG A 2 0.17 41.58 -17.97
N LYS A 3 -0.70 42.33 -17.28
CA LYS A 3 -1.14 42.03 -15.90
C LYS A 3 -2.11 40.83 -15.82
N LEU A 4 -2.90 40.59 -16.88
CA LEU A 4 -3.87 39.49 -16.93
C LEU A 4 -3.17 38.14 -17.10
N SER A 5 -2.09 38.09 -17.91
CA SER A 5 -1.25 36.90 -18.04
C SER A 5 -0.54 36.52 -16.73
N LEU A 6 -0.10 37.51 -15.93
CA LEU A 6 0.54 37.22 -14.64
C LEU A 6 -0.44 36.57 -13.64
N ILE A 7 -1.70 37.02 -13.63
CA ILE A 7 -2.75 36.47 -12.75
C ILE A 7 -3.13 35.05 -13.17
N LEU A 8 -3.16 34.76 -14.48
CA LEU A 8 -3.45 33.43 -15.00
C LEU A 8 -2.34 32.42 -14.63
N ILE A 9 -1.07 32.84 -14.75
CA ILE A 9 0.09 32.01 -14.40
C ILE A 9 0.13 31.76 -12.89
N LEU A 10 -0.17 32.78 -12.06
CA LEU A 10 -0.18 32.64 -10.60
C LEU A 10 -1.27 31.67 -10.11
N ASN A 11 -2.41 31.59 -10.78
CA ASN A 11 -3.48 30.63 -10.45
C ASN A 11 -3.11 29.17 -10.77
N MET A 12 -2.24 28.92 -11.76
CA MET A 12 -1.81 27.55 -12.08
C MET A 12 -0.92 26.92 -11.00
N PHE A 13 -0.24 27.73 -10.17
CA PHE A 13 0.60 27.23 -9.08
C PHE A 13 -0.18 26.91 -7.78
N ILE A 14 -1.45 27.31 -7.67
CA ILE A 14 -2.25 27.10 -6.46
C ILE A 14 -2.92 25.70 -6.47
N PHE A 15 -3.15 25.13 -7.65
CA PHE A 15 -3.78 23.80 -7.82
C PHE A 15 -2.73 22.71 -8.00
N GLY A 16 -2.08 22.28 -6.92
CA GLY A 16 -0.97 21.34 -7.03
C GLY A 16 -0.72 20.43 -5.83
N LYS A 17 -1.71 20.12 -5.00
CA LYS A 17 -1.65 18.96 -4.11
C LYS A 17 -2.72 17.96 -4.50
N LEU A 18 -2.44 17.20 -5.56
CA LEU A 18 -3.14 15.95 -5.82
C LEU A 18 -2.80 15.00 -4.66
N PHE A 19 -3.70 14.89 -3.68
CA PHE A 19 -3.59 13.93 -2.59
C PHE A 19 -3.89 12.52 -3.13
N ALA A 20 -2.94 11.94 -3.86
CA ALA A 20 -2.95 10.50 -4.09
C ALA A 20 -2.84 9.79 -2.73
N GLY A 21 -3.62 8.72 -2.54
CA GLY A 21 -3.46 7.89 -1.34
C GLY A 21 -2.04 7.34 -1.28
N SER A 22 -1.41 7.43 -0.11
CA SER A 22 -0.10 6.86 0.16
C SER A 22 -0.11 5.34 -0.04
N TRP A 23 0.94 4.80 -0.64
CA TRP A 23 1.12 3.36 -0.85
C TRP A 23 2.29 2.85 -0.01
N CYS A 24 2.13 1.69 0.60
CA CYS A 24 3.22 0.94 1.21
C CYS A 24 3.32 -0.46 0.62
N LYS A 25 4.55 -0.91 0.36
CA LYS A 25 4.85 -2.20 -0.25
C LYS A 25 5.86 -2.94 0.60
N VAL A 26 5.54 -4.17 0.98
CA VAL A 26 6.44 -5.06 1.73
C VAL A 26 6.59 -6.38 0.98
N LEU A 27 7.83 -6.84 0.84
CA LEU A 27 8.17 -8.12 0.23
C LEU A 27 9.00 -8.92 1.22
N TYR A 28 8.40 -9.95 1.79
CA TYR A 28 9.09 -10.90 2.65
C TYR A 28 9.63 -12.06 1.79
N GLY A 29 10.78 -11.81 1.17
CA GLY A 29 11.54 -12.77 0.37
C GLY A 29 12.59 -13.50 1.22
N THR A 30 13.20 -14.57 0.66
CA THR A 30 14.09 -15.52 1.36
C THR A 30 15.23 -14.90 2.16
N GLU A 31 15.72 -13.74 1.74
CA GLU A 31 16.86 -13.05 2.35
C GLU A 31 16.49 -12.12 3.52
N MET A 32 15.20 -11.95 3.81
CA MET A 32 14.72 -11.03 4.83
C MET A 32 14.54 -11.77 6.17
N THR A 33 15.00 -11.12 7.24
CA THR A 33 14.79 -11.58 8.62
C THR A 33 13.41 -11.19 9.13
N GLU A 34 12.94 -11.86 10.18
CA GLU A 34 11.68 -11.51 10.84
C GLU A 34 11.71 -10.09 11.42
N GLY A 35 12.84 -9.65 11.97
CA GLY A 35 12.99 -8.29 12.52
C GLY A 35 12.84 -7.20 11.44
N GLU A 36 13.44 -7.41 10.27
CA GLU A 36 13.31 -6.49 9.14
C GLU A 36 11.88 -6.45 8.60
N LEU A 37 11.19 -7.59 8.55
CA LEU A 37 9.78 -7.64 8.19
C LEU A 37 8.95 -6.77 9.12
N GLN A 38 9.10 -6.95 10.44
CA GLN A 38 8.36 -6.15 11.42
C GLN A 38 8.68 -4.66 11.32
N GLU A 39 9.94 -4.31 11.05
CA GLU A 39 10.33 -2.93 10.81
C GLU A 39 9.60 -2.33 9.59
N GLN A 40 9.56 -3.04 8.47
CA GLN A 40 8.85 -2.58 7.27
C GLN A 40 7.34 -2.48 7.50
N ILE A 41 6.74 -3.46 8.18
CA ILE A 41 5.33 -3.46 8.53
C ILE A 41 4.98 -2.26 9.43
N SER A 42 5.82 -1.94 10.41
CA SER A 42 5.61 -0.80 11.31
C SER A 42 5.52 0.54 10.55
N LYS A 43 6.33 0.70 9.50
CA LYS A 43 6.32 1.88 8.62
C LYS A 43 5.03 1.95 7.76
N CYS A 44 4.40 0.82 7.47
CA CYS A 44 3.21 0.75 6.63
C CYS A 44 1.87 1.01 7.36
N ARG A 45 1.84 1.04 8.70
CA ARG A 45 0.60 1.14 9.48
C ARG A 45 -0.31 2.31 9.10
N ASN A 46 0.28 3.43 8.68
CA ASN A 46 -0.45 4.66 8.33
C ASN A 46 -0.63 4.87 6.82
N SER A 47 -0.27 3.89 5.99
CA SER A 47 -0.45 3.99 4.53
C SER A 47 -1.92 3.87 4.15
N ASP A 48 -2.32 4.59 3.10
CA ASP A 48 -3.68 4.54 2.59
C ASP A 48 -3.96 3.19 1.90
N ASN A 49 -3.01 2.73 1.10
CA ASN A 49 -3.03 1.46 0.41
C ASN A 49 -1.80 0.63 0.79
N PHE A 50 -1.98 -0.67 0.90
CA PHE A 50 -0.96 -1.60 1.38
C PHE A 50 -0.84 -2.81 0.47
N PHE A 51 0.40 -3.17 0.14
CA PHE A 51 0.75 -4.42 -0.52
C PHE A 51 1.71 -5.21 0.34
N LEU A 52 1.43 -6.50 0.50
CA LEU A 52 2.31 -7.46 1.14
C LEU A 52 2.43 -8.71 0.28
N ALA A 53 3.65 -9.19 0.10
CA ALA A 53 3.92 -10.51 -0.45
C ALA A 53 4.87 -11.26 0.45
N ILE A 54 4.56 -12.53 0.75
CA ILE A 54 5.36 -13.42 1.57
C ILE A 54 5.69 -14.67 0.76
N HIS A 55 6.98 -14.97 0.63
CA HIS A 55 7.43 -16.13 -0.14
C HIS A 55 6.95 -17.44 0.49
N SER A 56 6.60 -18.43 -0.33
CA SER A 56 6.04 -19.71 0.12
C SER A 56 7.06 -20.63 0.79
N SER A 57 8.35 -20.27 0.77
CA SER A 57 9.40 -21.00 1.51
C SER A 57 9.24 -20.91 3.02
N TYR A 58 8.52 -19.90 3.53
CA TYR A 58 8.23 -19.78 4.96
C TYR A 58 7.06 -20.70 5.34
N SER A 59 7.29 -21.62 6.28
CA SER A 59 6.31 -22.63 6.68
C SER A 59 5.00 -22.04 7.20
N ASN A 60 5.03 -20.81 7.73
CA ASN A 60 3.89 -20.06 8.25
C ASN A 60 3.45 -18.89 7.35
N ALA A 61 3.90 -18.82 6.09
CA ALA A 61 3.65 -17.68 5.18
C ALA A 61 2.17 -17.27 5.09
N GLY A 62 1.28 -18.23 4.87
CA GLY A 62 -0.17 -17.96 4.78
C GLY A 62 -0.76 -17.47 6.11
N ASN A 63 -0.31 -18.00 7.24
CA ASN A 63 -0.76 -17.57 8.57
C ASN A 63 -0.28 -16.15 8.88
N LEU A 64 0.97 -15.83 8.53
CA LEU A 64 1.51 -14.47 8.64
C LEU A 64 0.72 -13.49 7.79
N LEU A 65 0.43 -13.85 6.53
CA LEU A 65 -0.38 -13.03 5.64
C LEU A 65 -1.75 -12.73 6.26
N ASN A 66 -2.42 -13.73 6.83
CA ASN A 66 -3.71 -13.57 7.50
C ASN A 66 -3.61 -12.65 8.72
N GLY A 67 -2.56 -12.80 9.54
CA GLY A 67 -2.31 -11.93 10.69
C GLY A 67 -2.14 -10.47 10.28
N PHE A 68 -1.29 -10.20 9.29
CA PHE A 68 -1.08 -8.84 8.78
C PHE A 68 -2.32 -8.30 8.05
N THR A 69 -3.11 -9.15 7.40
CA THR A 69 -4.40 -8.74 6.82
C THR A 69 -5.32 -8.22 7.91
N ALA A 70 -5.48 -8.96 9.01
CA ALA A 70 -6.32 -8.55 10.13
C ALA A 70 -5.82 -7.27 10.82
N GLU A 71 -4.49 -7.09 10.91
CA GLU A 71 -3.88 -5.93 11.55
C GLU A 71 -3.93 -4.66 10.69
N LEU A 72 -3.62 -4.78 9.40
CA LEU A 72 -3.35 -3.63 8.52
C LEU A 72 -4.51 -3.30 7.58
N CYS A 73 -5.46 -4.21 7.38
CA CYS A 73 -6.55 -4.04 6.43
C CYS A 73 -7.88 -3.87 7.16
N ASN A 74 -8.21 -2.61 7.47
CA ASN A 74 -9.48 -2.27 8.11
C ASN A 74 -10.71 -2.58 7.22
N LEU A 75 -11.91 -2.54 7.82
CA LEU A 75 -13.18 -2.84 7.14
C LEU A 75 -13.52 -1.91 5.95
N ASN A 76 -12.87 -0.74 5.88
CA ASN A 76 -13.04 0.25 4.83
C ASN A 76 -12.16 -0.03 3.59
N ARG A 77 -11.31 -1.06 3.66
CA ARG A 77 -10.45 -1.49 2.55
C ARG A 77 -11.05 -2.67 1.81
N ARG A 78 -10.79 -2.75 0.51
CA ARG A 78 -10.98 -3.95 -0.28
C ARG A 78 -9.72 -4.77 -0.15
N VAL A 79 -9.90 -6.05 0.18
CA VAL A 79 -8.83 -7.03 0.35
C VAL A 79 -8.82 -7.91 -0.90
N ILE A 80 -7.68 -8.02 -1.55
CA ILE A 80 -7.43 -8.94 -2.66
C ILE A 80 -6.25 -9.80 -2.27
N THR A 81 -6.40 -11.12 -2.30
CA THR A 81 -5.34 -12.06 -1.97
C THR A 81 -5.07 -13.02 -3.11
N THR A 82 -3.84 -13.51 -3.18
CA THR A 82 -3.47 -14.62 -4.07
C THR A 82 -2.78 -15.72 -3.27
N SER A 83 -2.84 -16.93 -3.81
CA SER A 83 -2.07 -18.08 -3.32
C SER A 83 -0.92 -18.38 -4.28
N PRO A 84 0.20 -18.91 -3.76
CA PRO A 84 1.36 -19.23 -4.58
C PRO A 84 1.05 -20.33 -5.60
N ASN A 85 1.78 -20.32 -6.70
CA ASN A 85 1.79 -21.35 -7.74
C ASN A 85 3.20 -21.49 -8.32
N ASP A 86 3.40 -22.45 -9.23
CA ASP A 86 4.72 -22.78 -9.79
C ASP A 86 5.44 -21.58 -10.47
N LYS A 87 4.69 -20.56 -10.92
CA LYS A 87 5.25 -19.36 -11.56
C LYS A 87 5.37 -18.16 -10.61
N ASP A 88 4.64 -18.19 -9.49
CA ASP A 88 4.58 -17.11 -8.50
C ASP A 88 4.57 -17.72 -7.09
N PRO A 89 5.74 -17.90 -6.45
CA PRO A 89 5.87 -18.55 -5.16
C PRO A 89 5.51 -17.61 -3.99
N PHE A 90 4.58 -16.67 -4.17
CA PHE A 90 4.20 -15.72 -3.12
C PHE A 90 2.74 -15.86 -2.72
N PHE A 91 2.51 -15.83 -1.41
CA PHE A 91 1.25 -15.41 -0.84
C PHE A 91 1.19 -13.89 -0.92
N SER A 92 0.22 -13.32 -1.62
CA SER A 92 0.12 -11.86 -1.76
C SER A 92 -1.20 -11.31 -1.26
N LEU A 93 -1.15 -10.06 -0.83
CA LEU A 93 -2.24 -9.28 -0.26
C LEU A 93 -2.14 -7.85 -0.81
N VAL A 94 -3.26 -7.35 -1.32
CA VAL A 94 -3.49 -5.94 -1.61
C VAL A 94 -4.65 -5.47 -0.75
N CYS A 95 -4.45 -4.37 -0.03
CA CYS A 95 -5.48 -3.67 0.70
C CYS A 95 -5.58 -2.26 0.17
N GLU A 96 -6.60 -2.02 -0.66
CA GLU A 96 -6.88 -0.71 -1.24
C GLU A 96 -8.05 -0.06 -0.51
N TYR A 97 -8.02 1.25 -0.28
CA TYR A 97 -9.24 1.94 0.17
C TYR A 97 -10.35 1.70 -0.86
N LYS A 98 -11.52 1.25 -0.39
CA LYS A 98 -12.73 1.28 -1.21
C LYS A 98 -12.89 2.73 -1.65
N LYS A 99 -13.04 3.00 -2.95
CA LYS A 99 -13.31 4.35 -3.51
C LYS A 99 -14.61 4.90 -2.91
N ASN A 100 -14.56 5.36 -1.67
CA ASN A 100 -15.52 6.26 -1.08
C ASN A 100 -14.83 7.62 -1.16
N PHE A 101 -15.44 8.53 -1.92
CA PHE A 101 -15.00 9.90 -2.17
C PHE A 101 -14.90 10.74 -0.87
N LEU A 102 -13.97 10.39 0.03
CA LEU A 102 -13.77 11.05 1.32
C LEU A 102 -12.41 11.74 1.38
N ARG A 103 -12.13 12.58 0.38
CA ARG A 103 -11.37 13.81 0.55
C ARG A 103 -12.06 14.86 -0.33
N LYS A 104 -13.02 15.57 0.27
CA LYS A 104 -13.41 16.92 -0.19
C LYS A 104 -12.42 17.91 0.40
#